data_AF-A0A3C1HEP2-F1
#
_entry.id   AF-A0A3C1HEP2-F1
#
_cell.length_a   1.000
_cell.length_b   1.000
_cell.length_c   1.000
_cell.angle_alpha   90.00
_cell.angle_beta   90.00
_cell.angle_gamma   90.00
#
_symmetry.space_group_name_H-M   'P 1'
#
loop_
_entity.id
_entity.type
_entity.pdbx_description
1 polymer ?
#
loop_
_entity_poly.entity_id
_entity_poly.type
_entity_poly.pdbx_seq_one_letter_code
_entity_poly.pdbx_strand_id
1 'polypeptide(L)' 'MSSKTIQGLDLRTRTRVAVTMQQGRITSIERVPGDPSPADPWIAPPLVDLQVNGFAGIDF' A
#
# COMPACT_ATOMS: atom_id res chain seq x y z
N MET A 1 -4.50 -17.20 14.76
CA MET A 1 -4.90 -15.85 14.29
C MET A 1 -4.59 -15.76 12.80
N SER A 2 -5.41 -15.07 11.99
CA SER A 2 -5.24 -15.04 10.54
C SER A 2 -4.19 -14.00 10.12
N SER A 3 -3.25 -14.44 9.29
CA SER A 3 -2.23 -13.61 8.63
C SER A 3 -2.62 -13.43 7.16
N LYS A 4 -2.42 -12.24 6.61
CA LYS A 4 -2.68 -11.94 5.18
C LYS A 4 -1.43 -11.35 4.55
N THR A 5 -1.04 -11.88 3.40
CA THR A 5 0.07 -11.37 2.59
C THR A 5 -0.46 -10.85 1.26
N ILE A 6 0.03 -9.68 0.85
CA ILE A 6 -0.22 -9.10 -0.48
C ILE A 6 1.11 -8.87 -1.19
N GLN A 7 1.11 -8.90 -2.52
CA GLN A 7 2.29 -8.61 -3.34
C GLN A 7 1.99 -7.51 -4.35
N GLY A 8 3.04 -6.76 -4.70
CA GLY A 8 2.96 -5.68 -5.68
C GLY A 8 4.27 -4.92 -5.78
N LEU A 9 4.24 -3.79 -6.47
CA LEU A 9 5.40 -2.92 -6.65
C LEU A 9 5.43 -1.84 -5.56
N ASP A 10 6.55 -1.71 -4.86
CA ASP A 10 6.80 -0.58 -3.98
C ASP A 10 6.87 0.70 -4.81
N LEU A 11 5.98 1.67 -4.54
CA LEU A 11 5.93 2.96 -5.22
C LEU A 11 7.27 3.71 -5.22
N ARG A 12 8.09 3.55 -4.18
CA ARG A 12 9.37 4.27 -4.05
C ARG A 12 10.47 3.67 -4.92
N THR A 13 10.55 2.35 -4.95
CA THR A 13 11.69 1.63 -5.56
C THR A 13 11.35 0.96 -6.89
N ARG A 14 10.06 0.82 -7.21
CA ARG A 14 9.53 0.04 -8.34
C ARG A 14 9.97 -1.44 -8.32
N THR A 15 10.34 -1.95 -7.15
CA THR A 15 10.69 -3.36 -6.97
C THR A 15 9.51 -4.15 -6.38
N ARG A 16 9.44 -5.43 -6.69
CA ARG A 16 8.41 -6.33 -6.14
C ARG A 16 8.62 -6.50 -4.62
N VAL A 17 7.54 -6.37 -3.87
CA VAL A 17 7.52 -6.58 -2.41
C VAL A 17 6.34 -7.44 -2.00
N ALA A 18 6.52 -8.19 -0.92
CA ALA A 18 5.46 -8.87 -0.19
C ALA A 18 5.24 -8.15 1.15
N VAL A 19 4.01 -7.74 1.41
CA VAL A 19 3.60 -7.10 2.67
C VAL A 19 2.73 -8.07 3.44
N THR A 20 3.16 -8.42 4.66
CA THR A 20 2.41 -9.30 5.56
C THR A 20 1.76 -8.49 6.67
N MET A 21 0.50 -8.81 6.97
CA MET A 21 -0.30 -8.13 7.97
C MET A 21 -0.95 -9.11 8.93
N GLN A 22 -1.00 -8.72 10.20
CA GLN A 22 -1.73 -9.42 11.26
C GLN A 22 -2.51 -8.40 12.08
N GLN A 23 -3.80 -8.67 12.31
CA GLN A 23 -4.68 -7.80 13.13
C GLN A 23 -4.65 -6.32 12.71
N GLY A 24 -4.67 -6.06 11.40
CA GLY A 24 -4.65 -4.70 10.85
C GLY A 24 -3.31 -3.97 10.95
N ARG A 25 -2.24 -4.65 11.37
CA ARG A 25 -0.88 -4.10 11.44
C ARG A 25 0.03 -4.80 10.44
N ILE A 26 0.89 -4.02 9.77
CA ILE A 26 1.97 -4.56 8.95
C ILE A 26 3.02 -5.19 9.89
N THR A 27 3.37 -6.43 9.65
CA THR A 27 4.36 -7.18 10.45
C THR A 27 5.66 -7.42 9.69
N SER A 28 5.63 -7.46 8.35
CA SER A 28 6.84 -7.50 7.53
C SER A 28 6.62 -6.90 6.14
N ILE A 29 7.72 -6.41 5.54
CA ILE A 29 7.82 -6.00 4.14
C ILE A 29 9.13 -6.59 3.61
N GLU A 30 9.03 -7.47 2.63
CA GLU A 30 10.17 -8.20 2.08
C GLU A 30 10.26 -8.01 0.57
N ARG A 31 11.47 -7.90 0.02
CA ARG A 31 11.67 -7.89 -1.44
C ARG A 31 11.42 -9.29 -1.99
N VAL A 32 10.71 -9.34 -3.12
CA VAL A 32 10.45 -10.57 -3.85
C VAL A 32 11.30 -10.56 -5.12
N PRO A 33 12.07 -11.62 -5.43
CA PRO A 33 12.82 -11.72 -6.67
C PRO A 33 11.91 -11.68 -7.91
N GLY A 34 12.47 -11.22 -9.02
CA GLY A 34 11.79 -11.19 -10.33
C GLY A 34 11.54 -9.77 -10.82
N ASP A 35 11.43 -9.65 -12.14
CA ASP A 35 11.25 -8.36 -12.78
C ASP A 35 9.81 -7.84 -12.59
N PRO A 36 9.63 -6.52 -12.44
CA PRO A 36 8.32 -5.89 -12.46
C PRO A 36 7.57 -6.18 -13.76
N SER A 37 6.30 -6.54 -13.65
CA SER A 37 5.38 -6.68 -14.78
C SER A 37 4.39 -5.52 -14.80
N PRO A 38 3.94 -5.04 -15.97
CA PRO A 38 2.86 -4.05 -16.07
C PRO A 38 1.55 -4.48 -15.38
N ALA A 39 1.35 -5.79 -15.15
CA ALA A 39 0.19 -6.32 -14.44
C ALA A 39 0.33 -6.29 -12.91
N ASP A 40 1.52 -6.00 -12.37
CA ASP A 40 1.70 -5.93 -10.93
C ASP A 40 1.03 -4.69 -10.35
N PRO A 41 0.22 -4.82 -9.28
CA PRO A 41 -0.41 -3.68 -8.65
C PRO A 41 0.64 -2.85 -7.88
N TRP A 42 0.44 -1.54 -7.84
CA TRP A 42 1.24 -0.66 -6.99
C TRP A 42 0.80 -0.78 -5.52
N ILE A 43 1.78 -0.84 -4.63
CA ILE A 43 1.59 -0.75 -3.19
C ILE A 43 2.19 0.58 -2.73
N ALA A 44 1.36 1.39 -2.09
CA ALA A 44 1.74 2.64 -1.46
C ALA A 44 1.03 2.76 -0.11
N PRO A 45 1.58 3.55 0.83
CA PRO A 45 0.80 4.03 1.95
C PRO A 45 -0.48 4.71 1.45
N PRO A 46 -1.59 4.62 2.20
CA PRO A 46 -2.79 5.38 1.85
C PRO A 46 -2.47 6.87 1.81
N LEU A 47 -3.08 7.59 0.87
CA LEU A 47 -3.03 9.04 0.88
C LEU A 47 -3.77 9.54 2.13
N VAL A 48 -3.18 10.53 2.79
CA VAL A 48 -3.80 11.23 3.92
C VAL A 48 -4.08 12.64 3.46
N ASP A 49 -5.35 12.98 3.37
CA ASP A 49 -5.79 14.35 3.17
C ASP A 49 -5.75 15.09 4.51
N LEU A 50 -4.84 16.06 4.63
CA LEU A 50 -4.60 16.82 5.87
C LEU A 50 -5.50 18.05 5.97
N GLN A 51 -6.22 18.40 4.92
CA GLN A 51 -7.06 19.60 4.89
C GLN A 51 -8.34 19.32 4.12
N VAL A 52 -9.19 18.48 4.70
CA VAL A 52 -10.57 18.33 4.25
C VAL A 52 -11.33 19.60 4.67
N ASN A 53 -11.35 20.61 3.80
CA ASN A 53 -12.23 21.76 3.96
C ASN A 53 -13.54 21.45 3.24
N GLY A 54 -14.61 21.32 4.02
CA GLY A 54 -15.94 21.12 3.48
C GLY A 54 -16.90 20.58 4.53
N PHE A 55 -17.97 21.33 4.82
CA PHE A 55 -19.13 20.77 5.49
C PHE A 55 -20.10 20.27 4.43
N ALA A 56 -20.42 18.98 4.43
CA ALA A 56 -21.34 18.36 3.47
C ALA A 56 -20.99 18.57 1.98
N GLY A 57 -19.70 18.73 1.65
CA GLY A 57 -19.24 18.95 0.27
C GLY A 57 -19.29 20.41 -0.21
N ILE A 58 -19.48 21.37 0.70
CA ILE A 58 -19.46 22.81 0.41
C ILE A 58 -18.20 23.42 1.03
N ASP A 59 -17.39 24.07 0.20
CA ASP A 59 -16.17 24.81 0.58
C ASP A 59 -16.41 26.33 0.42
N PHE A 60 -15.80 27.16 1.27
CA PHE A 60 -16.00 28.63 1.34
C PHE A 60 -14.70 29.43 1.27
#